data_AF-A0A955JDQ2-F1
#
_entry.id   AF-A0A955JDQ2-F1
#
_cell.length_a   1.000
_cell.length_b   1.000
_cell.length_c   1.000
_cell.angle_alpha   90.00
_cell.angle_beta   90.00
_cell.angle_gamma   90.00
#
_symmetry.space_group_name_H-M   'P 1'
#
loop_
_entity.id
_entity.type
_entity.pdbx_description
1 polymer ?
#
loop_
_entity_poly.entity_id
_entity_poly.type
_entity_poly.pdbx_seq_one_letter_code
_entity_poly.pdbx_strand_id
1 'polypeptide(L)'
;MTDRDHSVFDDLAPLPELSDDDRDAQETALRTRLLAVQTQLAESDRGLVIVLSGVEGGGKTEVLHRLYEWMDARGLEVHALHQADDDGPLMKRYWQRLPARGRIA
;
A
#
# COMPACT_ATOMS: atom_id res chain seq x y z
N MET A 1 22.74 -21.04 -20.90
CA MET A 1 22.93 -19.58 -20.88
C MET A 1 21.54 -18.99 -21.04
N THR A 2 20.84 -18.84 -19.93
CA THR A 2 19.39 -18.60 -19.91
C THR A 2 19.15 -17.12 -20.10
N ASP A 3 18.43 -16.80 -21.18
CA ASP A 3 17.79 -15.51 -21.46
C ASP A 3 17.08 -15.01 -20.19
N ARG A 4 17.62 -13.97 -19.56
CA ARG A 4 17.22 -13.49 -18.22
C ARG A 4 17.00 -11.98 -18.12
N ASP A 5 16.89 -11.30 -19.25
CA ASP A 5 16.73 -9.85 -19.30
C ASP A 5 15.39 -9.44 -19.94
N HIS A 6 14.33 -10.23 -19.76
CA HIS A 6 12.96 -9.80 -20.04
C HIS A 6 12.23 -9.54 -18.73
N SER A 7 11.99 -8.26 -18.42
CA SER A 7 11.25 -7.85 -17.24
C SER A 7 9.76 -7.87 -17.52
N VAL A 8 8.95 -8.23 -16.53
CA VAL A 8 7.47 -8.10 -16.61
C VAL A 8 7.04 -6.64 -16.83
N PHE A 9 7.93 -5.69 -16.53
CA PHE A 9 7.70 -4.26 -16.69
C PHE A 9 7.92 -3.77 -18.14
N ASP A 10 8.58 -4.56 -18.99
CA ASP A 10 8.87 -4.17 -20.38
C ASP A 10 7.63 -4.25 -21.28
N ASP A 11 6.66 -5.11 -20.91
CA ASP A 11 5.40 -5.31 -21.64
C ASP A 11 4.24 -4.44 -21.14
N LEU A 12 4.47 -3.59 -20.14
CA LEU A 12 3.40 -2.74 -19.61
C LEU A 12 3.06 -1.65 -20.62
N ALA A 13 1.81 -1.66 -21.08
CA ALA A 13 1.27 -0.55 -21.83
C ALA A 13 1.42 0.74 -21.00
N PRO A 14 1.83 1.86 -21.63
CA PRO A 14 1.91 3.13 -20.93
C PRO A 14 0.54 3.48 -20.37
N LEU A 15 0.52 4.00 -19.14
CA LEU A 15 -0.72 4.48 -18.54
C LEU A 15 -1.27 5.64 -19.39
N PRO A 16 -2.59 5.73 -19.60
CA PRO A 16 -3.18 6.86 -20.30
C PRO A 16 -2.87 8.15 -19.54
N GLU A 17 -2.49 9.20 -20.26
CA GLU A 17 -2.37 10.53 -19.68
C GLU A 17 -3.74 10.99 -19.18
N LEU A 18 -3.81 11.35 -17.90
CA LEU A 18 -4.99 11.94 -17.29
C LEU A 18 -4.88 13.45 -17.39
N SER A 19 -5.96 14.12 -17.80
CA SER A 19 -6.05 15.57 -17.65
C SER A 19 -6.04 15.95 -16.17
N ASP A 20 -5.64 17.17 -15.84
CA ASP A 20 -5.64 17.65 -14.46
C ASP A 20 -7.05 17.61 -13.86
N ASP A 21 -8.07 18.01 -14.63
CA ASP A 21 -9.47 17.98 -14.20
C ASP A 21 -9.95 16.55 -13.93
N ASP A 22 -9.61 15.59 -14.79
CA ASP A 22 -9.99 14.18 -14.60
C ASP A 22 -9.28 13.58 -13.38
N ARG A 23 -8.01 13.93 -13.18
CA ARG A 23 -7.21 13.49 -12.03
C ARG A 23 -7.82 13.98 -10.72
N ASP A 24 -8.16 15.27 -10.63
CA ASP A 24 -8.73 15.87 -9.43
C ASP A 24 -10.14 15.32 -9.12
N ALA A 25 -10.94 15.07 -10.16
CA ALA A 25 -12.25 14.43 -10.02
C ALA A 25 -12.12 12.99 -9.50
N GLN A 26 -11.19 12.21 -10.07
CA GLN A 26 -10.93 10.84 -9.63
C GLN A 26 -10.38 10.80 -8.20
N GLU A 27 -9.43 11.69 -7.86
CA GLU A 27 -8.86 11.82 -6.53
C GLU A 27 -9.95 12.06 -5.48
N THR A 28 -10.85 13.01 -5.73
CA THR A 28 -11.96 13.31 -4.83
C THR A 28 -12.86 12.10 -4.61
N ALA A 29 -13.25 11.42 -5.69
CA ALA A 29 -14.11 10.24 -5.63
C ALA A 29 -13.45 9.07 -4.89
N LEU A 30 -12.16 8.82 -5.17
CA LEU A 30 -11.38 7.77 -4.52
C LEU A 30 -11.22 8.05 -3.04
N ARG A 31 -10.89 9.28 -2.64
CA ARG A 31 -10.76 9.67 -1.24
C ARG A 31 -12.03 9.40 -0.45
N THR A 32 -13.19 9.81 -0.96
CA THR A 32 -14.48 9.54 -0.30
C THR A 32 -14.74 8.04 -0.15
N ARG A 33 -14.47 7.26 -1.21
CA ARG A 33 -14.66 5.81 -1.18
C ARG A 33 -13.70 5.13 -0.21
N LEU A 34 -12.46 5.59 -0.13
CA LEU A 34 -11.43 5.06 0.76
C LEU A 34 -11.85 5.22 2.23
N LEU A 35 -12.34 6.40 2.60
CA LEU A 35 -12.89 6.66 3.94
C LEU A 35 -14.11 5.78 4.24
N ALA A 36 -15.04 5.65 3.31
CA ALA A 36 -16.21 4.80 3.49
C ALA A 36 -15.82 3.32 3.72
N VAL A 37 -14.85 2.82 2.95
CA VAL A 37 -14.31 1.46 3.13
C VAL A 37 -13.56 1.33 4.45
N GLN A 38 -12.81 2.35 4.88
CA GLN A 38 -12.14 2.35 6.18
C GLN A 38 -13.13 2.24 7.34
N THR A 39 -14.24 2.99 7.28
CA THR A 39 -15.31 2.90 8.29
C THR A 39 -15.93 1.50 8.32
N GLN A 40 -16.23 0.92 7.15
CA GLN A 40 -16.75 -0.45 7.07
C GLN A 40 -15.76 -1.49 7.61
N LEU A 41 -14.47 -1.31 7.32
CA LEU A 41 -13.42 -2.19 7.86
C LEU A 41 -13.39 -2.12 9.39
N ALA A 42 -13.48 -0.91 9.97
CA ALA A 42 -13.45 -0.69 11.41
C ALA A 42 -14.56 -1.44 12.17
N GLU A 43 -15.71 -1.66 11.54
CA GLU A 43 -16.84 -2.42 12.09
C GLU A 43 -16.79 -3.93 11.77
N SER A 44 -15.83 -4.34 10.93
CA SER A 44 -15.68 -5.74 10.49
C SER A 44 -14.80 -6.56 11.43
N ASP A 45 -14.82 -7.88 11.22
CA ASP A 45 -13.96 -8.84 11.92
C ASP A 45 -12.62 -9.11 11.21
N ARG A 46 -12.22 -8.23 10.28
CA ARG A 46 -11.04 -8.39 9.42
C ARG A 46 -9.99 -7.32 9.68
N GLY A 47 -8.72 -7.71 9.59
CA GLY A 47 -7.60 -6.78 9.45
C GLY A 47 -7.16 -6.69 7.99
N LEU A 48 -6.65 -5.54 7.56
CA LEU A 48 -6.17 -5.32 6.19
C LEU A 48 -4.67 -5.06 6.19
N VAL A 49 -3.93 -5.82 5.39
CA VAL A 49 -2.49 -5.58 5.17
C VAL A 49 -2.27 -4.95 3.80
N ILE A 50 -1.50 -3.86 3.75
CA ILE A 50 -1.11 -3.17 2.51
C ILE A 50 0.42 -3.24 2.37
N VAL A 51 0.89 -3.93 1.33
CA VAL A 51 2.33 -4.06 1.05
C VAL A 51 2.74 -3.07 -0.03
N LEU A 52 3.57 -2.08 0.33
CA LEU A 52 4.16 -1.14 -0.62
C LEU A 52 5.55 -1.63 -1.04
N SER A 53 5.73 -1.97 -2.33
CA SER A 53 6.99 -2.47 -2.91
C SER A 53 7.28 -1.79 -4.26
N GLY A 54 8.54 -1.83 -4.70
CA GLY A 54 8.97 -1.33 -6.02
C GLY A 54 10.45 -0.94 -6.05
N VAL A 55 10.89 -0.30 -7.12
CA VAL A 55 12.25 0.24 -7.26
C VAL A 55 12.49 1.47 -6.38
N GLU A 56 13.76 1.81 -6.11
CA GLU A 56 14.15 3.06 -5.46
C GLU A 56 13.67 4.25 -6.30
N GLY A 57 13.09 5.27 -5.65
CA GLY A 57 12.44 6.39 -6.35
C GLY A 57 11.08 6.07 -6.99
N GLY A 58 10.57 4.83 -6.87
CA GLY A 58 9.30 4.41 -7.48
C GLY A 58 8.01 4.92 -6.81
N GLY A 59 8.06 6.02 -6.04
CA GLY A 59 6.85 6.65 -5.51
C GLY A 59 6.22 6.04 -4.25
N LYS A 60 6.87 5.06 -3.60
CA LYS A 60 6.29 4.36 -2.42
C LYS A 60 5.98 5.31 -1.26
N THR A 61 6.86 6.28 -1.01
CA THR A 61 6.70 7.24 0.08
C THR A 61 5.55 8.20 -0.20
N GLU A 62 5.39 8.62 -1.45
CA GLU A 62 4.32 9.50 -1.93
C GLU A 62 2.96 8.82 -1.80
N VAL A 63 2.86 7.53 -2.14
CA VAL A 63 1.65 6.73 -1.92
C VAL A 63 1.34 6.63 -0.44
N LEU A 64 2.34 6.35 0.40
CA LEU A 64 2.16 6.26 1.84
C LEU A 64 1.67 7.58 2.45
N HIS A 65 2.26 8.70 2.05
CA HIS A 65 1.84 10.04 2.49
C HIS A 65 0.39 10.32 2.07
N ARG A 66 0.02 9.99 0.83
CA ARG A 66 -1.35 10.16 0.34
C ARG A 66 -2.37 9.34 1.12
N LEU A 67 -2.04 8.11 1.49
CA LEU A 67 -2.89 7.29 2.37
C LEU A 67 -3.07 7.96 3.75
N TYR A 68 -2.00 8.49 4.34
CA TYR A 68 -2.08 9.22 5.61
C TYR A 68 -2.91 10.51 5.52
N GLU A 69 -2.84 11.24 4.40
CA GLU A 69 -3.61 12.46 4.18
C GLU A 69 -5.11 12.18 3.97
N TRP A 70 -5.43 11.05 3.34
CA TRP A 70 -6.80 10.75 2.93
C TRP A 70 -7.58 9.93 3.95
N MET A 71 -6.90 9.09 4.74
CA MET A 71 -7.52 8.17 5.71
C MET A 71 -7.44 8.68 7.14
N ASP A 72 -8.27 8.14 8.03
CA ASP A 72 -8.12 8.34 9.46
C ASP A 72 -6.88 7.60 9.98
N ALA A 73 -5.83 8.35 10.33
CA ALA A 73 -4.56 7.81 10.81
C ALA A 73 -4.69 6.92 12.06
N ARG A 74 -5.77 7.03 12.84
CA ARG A 74 -5.97 6.19 14.03
C ARG A 74 -6.14 4.72 13.68
N GLY A 75 -6.66 4.42 12.49
CA GLY A 75 -6.87 3.04 12.02
C GLY A 75 -5.68 2.47 11.24
N LEU A 76 -4.62 3.25 11.02
CA LEU A 76 -3.51 2.94 10.14
C LEU A 76 -2.19 2.84 10.92
N GLU A 77 -1.57 1.68 10.84
CA GLU A 77 -0.22 1.42 11.33
C GLU A 77 0.72 1.30 10.13
N VAL A 78 1.99 1.69 10.28
CA VAL A 78 2.98 1.57 9.22
C VAL A 78 4.23 0.92 9.80
N HIS A 79 4.77 -0.05 9.06
CA HIS A 79 5.96 -0.78 9.44
C HIS A 79 7.04 -0.71 8.36
N ALA A 80 8.07 0.11 8.60
CA ALA A 80 9.28 0.13 7.78
C ALA A 80 10.22 -1.02 8.23
N LEU A 81 10.09 -2.17 7.57
CA LEU A 81 10.87 -3.36 7.89
C LEU A 81 12.21 -3.36 7.16
N HIS A 82 13.29 -3.42 7.95
CA HIS A 82 14.65 -3.57 7.45
C HIS A 82 15.10 -5.04 7.55
N GLN A 83 16.41 -5.29 7.43
CA GLN A 83 16.97 -6.62 7.63
C GLN A 83 16.57 -7.18 9.01
N ALA A 84 16.45 -8.51 9.09
CA ALA A 84 16.13 -9.14 10.37
C ALA A 84 17.37 -9.10 11.28
N ASP A 85 17.18 -8.67 12.53
CA ASP A 85 18.23 -8.64 13.54
C ASP A 85 18.34 -9.95 14.36
N ASP A 86 17.51 -10.95 14.07
CA ASP A 86 17.35 -12.20 14.84
C ASP A 86 17.45 -13.43 13.92
N ASP A 87 18.06 -14.51 14.41
CA ASP A 87 18.23 -15.82 13.75
C ASP A 87 16.94 -16.67 13.70
N GLY A 88 15.80 -16.07 14.05
CA GLY A 88 14.49 -16.73 14.03
C GLY A 88 13.93 -16.98 12.62
N PRO A 89 12.78 -17.66 12.51
CA PRO A 89 12.13 -17.91 11.22
C PRO A 89 11.82 -16.60 10.47
N LEU A 90 12.14 -16.54 9.18
CA LEU A 90 12.04 -15.35 8.33
C LEU A 90 10.71 -14.58 8.48
N MET A 91 9.60 -15.31 8.59
CA MET A 91 8.26 -14.71 8.65
C MET A 91 7.87 -14.14 10.01
N LYS A 92 8.59 -14.48 11.08
CA LYS A 92 8.30 -14.07 12.47
C LYS A 92 8.08 -12.56 12.58
N ARG A 93 8.93 -11.77 11.92
CA ARG A 93 8.85 -10.30 11.92
C ARG A 93 7.57 -9.75 11.30
N TYR A 94 6.95 -10.45 10.35
CA TYR A 94 5.70 -10.01 9.74
C TYR A 94 4.49 -10.46 10.57
N TRP A 95 4.51 -11.70 11.07
CA TRP A 95 3.41 -12.24 11.87
C TRP A 95 3.13 -11.44 13.15
N GLN A 96 4.18 -10.89 13.77
CA GLN A 96 4.06 -10.06 14.97
C GLN A 96 3.41 -8.68 14.71
N ARG A 97 3.22 -8.31 13.44
CA ARG A 97 2.74 -7.00 12.99
C ARG A 97 1.43 -7.09 12.21
N LEU A 98 0.76 -8.24 12.28
CA LEU A 98 -0.55 -8.34 11.68
C LEU A 98 -1.53 -7.39 12.37
N PRO A 99 -2.35 -6.66 11.60
CA PRO A 99 -3.31 -5.73 12.16
C PRO A 99 -4.39 -6.50 12.90
N ALA A 100 -4.84 -5.93 14.02
CA ALA A 100 -6.05 -6.38 14.68
C ALA A 100 -7.28 -6.18 13.76
N ARG A 101 -8.41 -6.75 14.16
CA ARG A 101 -9.69 -6.55 13.45
C ARG A 101 -10.03 -5.06 13.41
N GLY A 102 -10.48 -4.57 12.26
CA GLY A 102 -10.78 -3.18 12.02
C GLY A 102 -9.57 -2.26 11.88
N ARG A 103 -8.34 -2.80 11.79
CA ARG A 103 -7.10 -2.04 11.61
C ARG A 103 -6.46 -2.33 10.26
N ILE A 104 -5.61 -1.41 9.85
CA ILE A 104 -4.82 -1.45 8.62
C ILE A 104 -3.34 -1.38 9.01
N ALA A 105 -2.49 -2.20 8.40
CA ALA A 105 -1.04 -2.18 8.57
C ALA A 105 -0.27 -2.41 7.26
#